data_AF-A0A963BU63-F1
#
_entry.id   AF-A0A963BU63-F1
#
_cell.length_a   1.000
_cell.length_b   1.000
_cell.length_c   1.000
_cell.angle_alpha   90.00
_cell.angle_beta   90.00
_cell.angle_gamma   90.00
#
_symmetry.space_group_name_H-M   'P 1'
#
loop_
_entity.id
_entity.type
_entity.pdbx_description
1 polymer ?
#
loop_
_entity_poly.entity_id
_entity_poly.type
_entity_poly.pdbx_seq_one_letter_code
_entity_poly.pdbx_strand_id
1 'polypeptide(L)'
;MESPGFGKGYAEALTIWREYIDKLNALRDRKGVAVIQIAHTDIKRFDSPEHEPNDRYVIKLQARASALLQEHSDVVLFANYRIPVSKSDVGFNKKVTRALGSGARVMHTEERPAFLAKNRYGLPETLPLEWSKFLAAMPESA
;
A
#
# COMPACT_ATOMS: atom_id res chain seq x y z
N MET A 1 -8.72 -26.21 28.33
CA MET A 1 -8.79 -25.47 27.06
C MET A 1 -7.37 -25.36 26.57
N GLU A 2 -6.96 -26.26 25.67
CA GLU A 2 -5.55 -26.34 25.25
C GLU A 2 -5.18 -25.09 24.48
N SER A 3 -4.16 -24.37 24.96
CA SER A 3 -3.57 -23.24 24.27
C SER A 3 -3.12 -23.72 22.88
N PRO A 4 -3.67 -23.19 21.78
CA PRO A 4 -3.27 -23.63 20.46
C PRO A 4 -1.76 -23.37 20.28
N GLY A 5 -1.02 -24.44 19.96
CA GLY A 5 0.42 -24.37 19.72
C GLY A 5 0.79 -23.24 18.76
N PHE A 6 1.88 -22.54 19.06
CA PHE A 6 2.36 -21.38 18.31
C PHE A 6 2.34 -21.67 16.79
N GLY A 7 1.51 -20.94 16.04
CA GLY A 7 1.31 -21.14 14.60
C GLY A 7 -0.10 -21.56 14.19
N LYS A 8 -0.82 -22.37 14.98
CA LYS A 8 -2.18 -22.82 14.65
C LYS A 8 -3.18 -21.65 14.57
N GLY A 9 -3.05 -20.67 15.47
CA GLY A 9 -3.90 -19.47 15.47
C GLY A 9 -3.79 -18.63 14.18
N TYR A 10 -2.63 -18.63 13.51
CA TYR A 10 -2.48 -17.89 12.25
C TYR A 10 -3.14 -18.58 11.06
N ALA A 11 -3.21 -19.91 11.06
CA ALA A 11 -3.94 -20.65 10.03
C ALA A 11 -5.45 -20.44 10.18
N GLU A 12 -5.96 -20.51 11.41
CA GLU A 12 -7.38 -20.22 11.71
C GLU A 12 -7.75 -18.77 11.36
N ALA A 13 -6.86 -17.81 11.68
CA ALA A 13 -7.08 -16.42 11.32
C ALA A 13 -7.21 -16.21 9.80
N LEU A 14 -6.51 -17.00 8.97
CA LEU A 14 -6.65 -16.90 7.51
C LEU A 14 -8.05 -17.33 7.03
N THR A 15 -8.67 -18.31 7.68
CA THR A 15 -10.07 -18.68 7.39
C THR A 15 -10.99 -17.49 7.60
N ILE A 16 -10.81 -16.75 8.70
CA ILE A 16 -11.59 -15.55 9.02
C ILE A 16 -11.34 -14.45 7.97
N TRP A 17 -10.09 -14.24 7.54
CA TRP A 17 -9.79 -13.26 6.48
C TRP A 17 -10.43 -13.62 5.13
N ARG A 18 -10.51 -14.91 4.79
CA ARG A 18 -11.21 -15.36 3.57
C ARG A 18 -12.71 -15.09 3.67
N GLU A 19 -13.34 -15.42 4.79
CA GLU A 19 -14.75 -15.13 5.02
C GLU A 19 -15.04 -13.61 4.96
N TYR A 20 -14.13 -12.79 5.51
CA TYR A 20 -14.20 -11.34 5.39
C TYR A 20 -14.19 -10.88 3.93
N ILE A 21 -13.25 -11.38 3.13
CA ILE A 21 -13.16 -11.07 1.69
C ILE A 21 -14.42 -11.50 0.93
N ASP A 22 -14.97 -12.67 1.24
CA ASP A 22 -16.21 -13.16 0.59
C ASP A 22 -17.39 -12.24 0.86
N LYS A 23 -17.49 -11.69 2.08
CA LYS A 23 -18.52 -10.70 2.41
C LYS A 23 -18.34 -9.39 1.65
N LEU A 24 -17.10 -8.94 1.45
CA LEU A 24 -16.81 -7.76 0.64
C LEU A 24 -17.19 -7.97 -0.83
N ASN A 25 -16.86 -9.14 -1.39
CA ASN A 25 -17.24 -9.51 -2.76
C ASN A 25 -18.77 -9.53 -2.91
N ALA A 26 -19.48 -10.14 -1.95
CA ALA A 26 -20.94 -10.17 -1.97
C ALA A 26 -21.55 -8.75 -1.91
N LEU A 27 -20.94 -7.83 -1.15
CA LEU A 27 -21.38 -6.44 -1.11
C LEU A 27 -21.14 -5.73 -2.44
N ARG A 28 -19.94 -5.86 -3.02
CA ARG A 28 -19.59 -5.31 -4.34
C ARG A 28 -20.56 -5.82 -5.41
N ASP A 29 -20.74 -7.13 -5.51
CA ASP A 29 -21.50 -7.76 -6.60
C ASP A 29 -23.02 -7.48 -6.49
N ARG A 30 -23.55 -7.41 -5.26
CA ARG A 30 -25.00 -7.20 -5.04
C ARG A 30 -25.40 -5.74 -5.00
N LYS A 31 -24.49 -4.83 -4.62
CA LYS A 31 -24.79 -3.40 -4.41
C LYS A 31 -24.08 -2.47 -5.38
N GLY A 32 -23.13 -2.97 -6.18
CA GLY A 32 -22.37 -2.17 -7.14
C GLY A 32 -21.51 -1.11 -6.46
N VAL A 33 -21.05 -1.35 -5.22
CA VAL A 33 -20.26 -0.38 -4.45
C VAL A 33 -18.78 -0.66 -4.56
N ALA A 34 -17.98 0.41 -4.58
CA ALA A 34 -16.54 0.31 -4.37
C ALA A 34 -16.24 0.03 -2.89
N VAL A 35 -15.28 -0.86 -2.64
CA VAL A 35 -14.81 -1.19 -1.29
C VAL A 35 -13.43 -0.58 -1.09
N ILE A 36 -13.31 0.31 -0.10
CA ILE A 36 -12.05 0.97 0.27
C ILE A 36 -11.67 0.52 1.68
N GLN A 37 -10.46 0.00 1.82
CA GLN A 37 -9.90 -0.45 3.09
C GLN A 37 -8.72 0.45 3.45
N ILE A 38 -8.65 0.88 4.71
CA ILE A 38 -7.54 1.69 5.23
C ILE A 38 -6.74 0.84 6.20
N ALA A 39 -5.41 0.89 6.08
CA ALA A 39 -4.52 0.19 6.99
C ALA A 39 -3.34 1.08 7.39
N HIS A 40 -2.84 0.88 8.61
CA HIS A 40 -1.60 1.48 9.04
C HIS A 40 -0.40 0.78 8.39
N THR A 41 0.71 1.50 8.34
CA THR A 41 1.99 0.97 7.84
C THR A 41 2.90 0.56 8.99
N ASP A 42 3.79 -0.38 8.72
CA ASP A 42 4.91 -0.77 9.55
C ASP A 42 6.19 -0.67 8.72
N ILE A 43 7.34 -0.42 9.35
CA ILE A 43 8.63 -0.38 8.65
C ILE A 43 9.31 -1.73 8.86
N LYS A 44 9.60 -2.44 7.77
CA LYS A 44 10.33 -3.71 7.81
C LYS A 44 11.54 -3.66 6.90
N ARG A 45 12.61 -4.32 7.36
CA ARG A 45 13.79 -4.59 6.54
C ARG A 45 13.40 -5.50 5.38
N PHE A 46 13.76 -5.11 4.17
CA PHE A 46 13.60 -5.92 2.97
C PHE A 46 14.97 -6.23 2.38
N ASP A 47 15.30 -7.52 2.34
CA ASP A 47 16.55 -8.01 1.78
C ASP A 47 16.27 -8.59 0.39
N SER A 48 16.48 -7.75 -0.65
CA SER A 48 16.36 -8.18 -2.05
C SER A 48 17.64 -8.92 -2.47
N PRO A 49 17.54 -10.01 -3.26
CA PRO A 49 18.70 -10.61 -3.88
C PRO A 49 19.30 -9.74 -5.01
N GLU A 50 18.57 -8.73 -5.49
CA GLU A 50 18.96 -7.90 -6.65
C GLU A 50 19.42 -6.48 -6.25
N HIS A 51 19.02 -6.01 -5.07
CA HIS A 51 19.24 -4.63 -4.64
C HIS A 51 19.83 -4.59 -3.23
N GLU A 52 20.48 -3.48 -2.89
CA GLU A 52 20.93 -3.25 -1.52
C GLU A 52 19.74 -3.31 -0.56
N PRO A 53 19.90 -4.00 0.58
CA PRO A 53 18.80 -4.16 1.48
C PRO A 53 18.37 -2.81 2.04
N ASN A 54 17.06 -2.58 2.10
CA ASN A 54 16.46 -1.28 2.41
C ASN A 54 15.29 -1.42 3.39
N ASP A 55 14.93 -0.32 4.03
CA ASP A 55 13.70 -0.26 4.83
C ASP A 55 12.50 -0.01 3.93
N ARG A 56 11.41 -0.72 4.23
CA ARG A 56 10.21 -0.73 3.42
C ARG A 56 8.95 -0.55 4.26
N TYR A 57 8.09 0.38 3.85
CA TYR A 57 6.74 0.52 4.37
C TYR A 57 5.88 -0.63 3.87
N VAL A 58 5.37 -1.42 4.81
CA VAL A 58 4.47 -2.54 4.56
C VAL A 58 3.15 -2.33 5.30
N ILE A 59 2.10 -3.03 4.90
CA ILE A 59 0.84 -3.03 5.66
C ILE A 59 1.09 -3.65 7.04
N LYS A 60 0.67 -2.95 8.10
CA LYS A 60 0.80 -3.38 9.50
C LYS A 60 -0.19 -4.49 9.82
N LEU A 61 0.08 -5.65 9.26
CA LEU A 61 -0.70 -6.87 9.42
C LEU A 61 0.24 -8.08 9.43
N GLN A 62 -0.27 -9.21 9.92
CA GLN A 62 0.43 -10.49 9.80
C GLN A 62 0.67 -10.81 8.32
N ALA A 63 1.85 -11.37 8.01
CA ALA A 63 2.36 -11.48 6.64
C ALA A 63 1.40 -12.20 5.66
N ARG A 64 0.78 -13.31 6.08
CA ARG A 64 -0.13 -14.07 5.22
C ARG A 64 -1.46 -13.37 5.01
N ALA A 65 -2.00 -12.73 6.06
CA ALA A 65 -3.21 -11.92 5.93
C ALA A 65 -2.97 -10.69 5.02
N SER A 66 -1.80 -10.06 5.16
CA SER A 66 -1.38 -8.93 4.31
C SER A 66 -1.27 -9.36 2.84
N ALA A 67 -0.63 -10.50 2.57
CA ALA A 67 -0.54 -11.05 1.22
C ALA A 67 -1.93 -11.33 0.64
N LEU A 68 -2.82 -11.97 1.40
CA LEU A 68 -4.17 -12.30 0.96
C LEU A 68 -4.98 -11.05 0.56
N LEU A 69 -4.94 -9.98 1.38
CA LEU A 69 -5.62 -8.72 1.07
C LEU A 69 -5.00 -8.03 -0.15
N GLN A 70 -3.67 -8.03 -0.29
CA GLN A 70 -2.99 -7.43 -1.44
C GLN A 70 -3.27 -8.20 -2.75
N GLU A 71 -3.34 -9.52 -2.69
CA GLU A 71 -3.69 -10.37 -3.83
C GLU A 71 -5.13 -10.10 -4.30
N HIS A 72 -6.07 -10.02 -3.35
CA HIS A 72 -7.48 -9.75 -3.60
C HIS A 72 -7.74 -8.33 -4.12
N SER A 73 -7.06 -7.32 -3.58
CA SER A 73 -7.30 -5.91 -3.92
C SER A 73 -6.92 -5.60 -5.37
N ASP A 74 -7.75 -4.86 -6.10
CA ASP A 74 -7.41 -4.42 -7.46
C ASP A 74 -6.29 -3.37 -7.46
N VAL A 75 -6.27 -2.54 -6.41
CA VAL A 75 -5.27 -1.50 -6.19
C VAL A 75 -4.81 -1.54 -4.73
N VAL A 76 -3.52 -1.36 -4.50
CA VAL A 76 -2.93 -1.10 -3.20
C VAL A 76 -2.20 0.23 -3.30
N LEU A 77 -2.64 1.21 -2.52
CA LEU A 77 -2.15 2.58 -2.59
C LEU A 77 -1.32 2.92 -1.36
N PHE A 78 -0.13 3.47 -1.56
CA PHE A 78 0.68 3.99 -0.46
C PHE A 78 0.47 5.50 -0.31
N ALA A 79 -0.17 5.92 0.78
CA ALA A 79 -0.41 7.32 1.08
C ALA A 79 0.76 7.91 1.88
N ASN A 80 1.33 9.02 1.42
CA ASN A 80 2.39 9.72 2.14
C ASN A 80 2.35 11.23 1.86
N TYR A 81 3.14 12.00 2.60
CA TYR A 81 3.41 13.39 2.25
C TYR A 81 4.28 13.47 1.01
N ARG A 82 4.01 14.45 0.14
CA ARG A 82 4.89 14.78 -0.96
C ARG A 82 6.20 15.25 -0.36
N ILE A 83 7.27 14.51 -0.62
CA ILE A 83 8.63 14.91 -0.28
C ILE A 83 9.16 15.69 -1.50
N PRO A 84 9.17 17.04 -1.49
CA PRO A 84 9.83 17.75 -2.56
C PRO A 84 11.33 17.47 -2.46
N VAL A 85 11.87 16.91 -3.53
CA VAL A 85 13.32 16.75 -3.68
C VAL A 85 13.87 18.11 -4.10
N SER A 86 14.07 19.03 -3.15
CA SER A 86 14.86 20.22 -3.47
C SER A 86 16.32 19.81 -3.56
N LYS A 87 16.79 19.52 -4.78
CA LYS A 87 18.22 19.50 -5.07
C LYS A 87 18.69 20.96 -5.07
N SER A 88 19.01 21.51 -3.91
CA SER A 88 19.83 22.71 -3.85
C SER A 88 21.28 22.29 -4.06
N ASP A 89 21.86 22.62 -5.21
CA ASP A 89 23.31 22.59 -5.41
C ASP A 89 23.92 23.70 -4.54
N VAL A 90 24.33 23.33 -3.32
CA VAL A 90 25.32 24.09 -2.56
C VAL A 90 26.67 23.50 -2.94
N GLY A 91 27.50 24.33 -3.57
CA GLY A 91 28.82 23.94 -4.08
C GLY A 91 29.68 23.19 -3.07
N PHE A 92 30.58 22.37 -3.62
CA PHE A 92 31.61 21.54 -2.97
C PHE A 92 31.13 20.67 -1.79
N ASN A 93 30.69 19.47 -2.15
CA ASN A 93 30.77 18.23 -1.36
C ASN A 93 29.89 18.06 -0.11
N LYS A 94 28.68 18.63 -0.09
CA LYS A 94 27.62 18.14 0.80
C LYS A 94 26.21 18.35 0.22
N LYS A 95 25.66 17.31 -0.41
CA LYS A 95 24.22 17.27 -0.73
C LYS A 95 23.45 17.03 0.57
N VAL A 96 22.88 18.09 1.13
CA VAL A 96 21.90 17.98 2.23
C VAL A 96 20.51 18.08 1.61
N THR A 97 19.82 16.94 1.48
CA THR A 97 18.42 16.90 1.06
C THR A 97 17.55 17.37 2.23
N ARG A 98 17.20 18.66 2.28
CA ARG A 98 16.17 19.17 3.18
C ARG A 98 14.80 18.95 2.54
N ALA A 99 14.04 17.99 3.05
CA ALA A 99 12.64 17.80 2.69
C ALA A 99 11.81 18.97 3.22
N LEU A 100 11.63 20.02 2.43
CA LEU A 100 10.67 21.10 2.69
C LEU A 100 9.25 20.62 2.35
N GLY A 101 8.71 19.67 3.13
CA GLY A 101 7.38 19.11 2.86
C GLY A 101 6.31 20.20 2.78
N SER A 102 5.68 20.39 1.63
CA SER A 102 4.60 21.37 1.43
C SER A 102 3.29 21.00 2.15
N GLY A 103 3.32 19.98 3.02
CA GLY A 103 2.13 19.40 3.67
C GLY A 103 1.18 18.65 2.71
N ALA A 104 1.40 18.73 1.40
CA ALA A 104 0.57 18.08 0.39
C ALA A 104 0.65 16.56 0.55
N ARG A 105 -0.52 15.90 0.56
CA ARG A 105 -0.64 14.44 0.66
C ARG A 105 -0.81 13.85 -0.73
N VAL A 106 -0.11 12.74 -0.98
CA VAL A 106 -0.13 12.02 -2.24
C VAL A 106 -0.42 10.54 -2.00
N MET A 107 -1.00 9.89 -2.99
CA MET A 107 -1.09 8.43 -3.08
C MET A 107 -0.17 7.95 -4.20
N HIS A 108 0.64 6.94 -3.91
CA HIS A 108 1.45 6.23 -4.89
C HIS A 108 0.72 4.97 -5.34
N THR A 109 0.66 4.75 -6.65
CA THR A 109 -0.08 3.65 -7.27
C THR A 109 0.83 2.52 -7.75
N GLU A 110 2.13 2.78 -7.93
CA GLU A 110 3.13 1.83 -8.43
C GLU A 110 4.11 1.44 -7.32
N GLU A 111 4.52 0.16 -7.32
CA GLU A 111 5.47 -0.37 -6.35
C GLU A 111 6.84 0.32 -6.44
N ARG A 112 7.42 0.67 -5.29
CA ARG A 112 8.79 1.19 -5.19
C ARG A 112 9.56 0.43 -4.10
N PRO A 113 10.90 0.44 -4.10
CA PRO A 113 11.68 -0.26 -3.06
C PRO A 113 11.26 0.12 -1.63
N ALA A 114 10.89 1.39 -1.43
CA ALA A 114 10.51 1.92 -0.12
C ALA A 114 9.08 1.57 0.33
N PHE A 115 8.16 1.12 -0.53
CA PHE A 115 6.76 0.87 -0.15
C PHE A 115 6.05 -0.13 -1.05
N LEU A 116 5.03 -0.80 -0.52
CA LEU A 116 4.16 -1.68 -1.31
C LEU A 116 3.07 -0.86 -2.02
N ALA A 117 2.87 -1.13 -3.31
CA ALA A 117 1.73 -0.64 -4.08
C ALA A 117 1.42 -1.60 -5.24
N LYS A 118 0.20 -1.54 -5.75
CA LYS A 118 -0.32 -2.41 -6.81
C LYS A 118 -1.34 -1.63 -7.61
N ASN A 119 -1.33 -1.76 -8.93
CA ASN A 119 -2.25 -1.05 -9.80
C ASN A 119 -2.60 -1.90 -11.02
N ARG A 120 -3.87 -2.33 -11.11
CA ARG A 120 -4.41 -3.08 -12.26
C ARG A 120 -5.10 -2.21 -13.30
N TYR A 121 -5.27 -0.91 -13.03
CA TYR A 121 -6.06 0.01 -13.86
C TYR A 121 -5.22 0.94 -14.72
N GLY A 122 -3.88 0.82 -14.69
CA GLY A 122 -2.99 1.69 -15.46
C GLY A 122 -3.01 3.14 -14.99
N LEU A 123 -3.35 3.39 -13.71
CA LEU A 123 -3.34 4.73 -13.11
C LEU A 123 -1.94 5.37 -13.17
N PRO A 124 -1.84 6.72 -13.18
CA PRO A 124 -0.57 7.43 -13.05
C PRO A 124 0.18 7.03 -11.77
N GLU A 125 1.52 7.05 -11.81
CA GLU A 125 2.39 6.63 -10.69
C GLU A 125 2.01 7.30 -9.36
N THR A 126 1.65 8.59 -9.40
CA THR A 126 1.29 9.37 -8.21
C THR A 126 0.07 10.25 -8.50
N LEU A 127 -0.84 10.30 -7.54
CA LEU A 127 -2.01 11.17 -7.55
C LEU A 127 -2.08 11.96 -6.24
N PRO A 128 -2.72 13.15 -6.21
CA PRO A 128 -3.11 13.78 -4.95
C PRO A 128 -3.96 12.81 -4.11
N LEU A 129 -3.83 12.83 -2.78
CA LEU A 129 -4.66 12.00 -1.89
C LEU A 129 -6.09 12.55 -1.81
N GLU A 130 -6.81 12.49 -2.93
CA GLU A 130 -8.15 13.03 -3.13
C GLU A 130 -8.99 12.05 -3.95
N TRP A 131 -10.21 11.77 -3.48
CA TRP A 131 -11.11 10.81 -4.13
C TRP A 131 -11.49 11.21 -5.56
N SER A 132 -11.73 12.50 -5.80
CA SER A 132 -12.07 13.03 -7.13
C SER A 132 -10.94 12.81 -8.13
N LYS A 133 -9.67 12.93 -7.70
CA LYS A 133 -8.49 12.70 -8.55
C LYS A 133 -8.29 11.23 -8.86
N PHE A 134 -8.53 10.36 -7.88
CA PHE A 134 -8.53 8.92 -8.10
C PHE A 134 -9.58 8.51 -9.12
N LEU A 135 -10.84 8.93 -8.95
CA LEU A 135 -11.93 8.61 -9.88
C LEU A 135 -11.66 9.13 -11.29
N ALA A 136 -11.17 10.36 -11.42
CA ALA A 136 -10.87 10.95 -12.74
C ALA A 136 -9.73 10.23 -13.48
N ALA A 137 -8.88 9.48 -12.77
CA ALA A 137 -7.80 8.70 -13.36
C ALA A 137 -8.22 7.27 -13.72
N MET A 138 -9.39 6.80 -13.28
CA MET A 138 -9.88 5.46 -13.59
C MET A 138 -10.20 5.34 -15.09
N PRO A 139 -9.87 4.20 -15.73
CA PRO A 139 -10.29 3.96 -17.10
C PRO A 139 -11.82 3.97 -17.20
N GLU A 140 -12.35 4.57 -18.27
CA GLU A 140 -13.76 4.43 -18.61
C GLU A 140 -14.07 2.96 -18.85
N SER A 141 -15.19 2.49 -18.31
CA SER A 141 -15.62 1.10 -18.52
C SER A 141 -15.99 0.93 -19.99
N ALA A 142 -15.37 -0.05 -20.66
CA ALA A 142 -15.76 -0.49 -22.00
C ALA A 142 -17.12 -1.20 -21.99
#